data_AF-A0A2V1K014-F1
#
_entry.id   AF-A0A2V1K014-F1
#
_cell.length_a   1.000
_cell.length_b   1.000
_cell.length_c   1.000
_cell.angle_alpha   90.00
_cell.angle_beta   90.00
_cell.angle_gamma   90.00
#
_symmetry.space_group_name_H-M   'P 1'
#
loop_
_entity.id
_entity.type
_entity.pdbx_description
1 polymer ?
#
loop_
_entity_poly.entity_id
_entity_poly.type
_entity_poly.pdbx_seq_one_letter_code
_entity_poly.pdbx_strand_id
1 'polypeptide(L)'
;MAWYETLAAGAGAALLGLVFKKVREEQAETRRRLESPLCFDDGITQEEFSRIVHKAVQRAPRIIKVSIEGMVVTFTVESNTGLSVWNTTIDFNDYGHLTGKYWLNTDNQQSVIPQSIARWIQEGIHEGLQPSVNADQRA
;
A
#
# COMPACT_ATOMS: atom_id res chain seq x y z
N MET A 1 -26.50 -9.59 -45.44
CA MET A 1 -25.14 -9.05 -45.18
C MET A 1 -25.33 -7.74 -44.41
N ALA A 2 -25.60 -7.80 -43.11
CA ALA A 2 -24.65 -7.94 -41.98
C ALA A 2 -24.41 -6.58 -41.29
N TRP A 3 -25.50 -5.92 -40.86
CA TRP A 3 -25.47 -4.65 -40.10
C TRP A 3 -25.15 -4.87 -38.61
N TYR A 4 -25.13 -6.12 -38.14
CA TYR A 4 -24.77 -6.49 -36.77
C TYR A 4 -23.26 -6.49 -36.53
N GLU A 5 -22.44 -6.68 -37.57
CA GLU A 5 -20.98 -6.78 -37.45
C GLU A 5 -20.33 -5.41 -37.13
N THR A 6 -20.90 -4.33 -37.68
CA THR A 6 -20.41 -2.96 -37.45
C THR A 6 -20.71 -2.48 -36.03
N LEU A 7 -21.85 -2.88 -35.45
CA LEU A 7 -22.21 -2.56 -34.06
C LEU A 7 -21.36 -3.34 -33.05
N ALA A 8 -21.08 -4.61 -33.33
CA ALA A 8 -20.24 -5.45 -32.47
C ALA A 8 -18.79 -4.95 -32.40
N ALA A 9 -18.21 -4.53 -33.53
CA ALA A 9 -16.85 -4.02 -33.59
C ALA A 9 -16.68 -2.69 -32.84
N GLY A 10 -17.62 -1.74 -32.98
CA GLY A 10 -17.56 -0.44 -32.31
C GLY A 10 -17.69 -0.52 -30.79
N ALA A 11 -18.61 -1.37 -30.29
CA ALA A 11 -18.78 -1.60 -28.85
C ALA A 11 -17.55 -2.29 -28.23
N GLY A 12 -16.97 -3.28 -28.92
CA GLY A 12 -15.75 -3.96 -28.47
C GLY A 12 -14.56 -3.00 -28.36
N ALA A 13 -14.33 -2.15 -29.36
CA ALA A 13 -13.25 -1.18 -29.34
C ALA A 13 -13.41 -0.12 -28.22
N ALA A 14 -14.63 0.38 -28.01
CA ALA A 14 -14.90 1.33 -26.92
C ALA A 14 -14.65 0.73 -25.54
N LEU A 15 -15.11 -0.51 -25.30
CA LEU A 15 -14.87 -1.22 -24.04
C LEU A 15 -13.38 -1.46 -23.78
N LEU A 16 -12.62 -1.89 -24.81
CA LEU A 16 -11.17 -2.03 -24.70
C LEU A 16 -10.50 -0.68 -24.39
N GLY A 17 -10.90 0.39 -25.08
CA GLY A 17 -10.38 1.73 -24.84
C GLY A 17 -10.60 2.24 -23.42
N LEU A 18 -11.77 1.98 -22.83
CA LEU A 18 -12.07 2.34 -21.44
C LEU A 18 -11.20 1.57 -20.44
N VAL A 19 -10.98 0.27 -20.66
CA VAL A 19 -10.11 -0.55 -19.81
C VAL A 19 -8.66 -0.04 -19.86
N PHE A 20 -8.12 0.20 -21.05
CA PHE A 20 -6.76 0.75 -21.21
C PHE A 20 -6.61 2.13 -20.57
N LYS A 21 -7.61 3.00 -20.70
CA LYS A 21 -7.61 4.32 -20.08
C LYS A 21 -7.54 4.21 -18.55
N LYS A 22 -8.37 3.36 -17.94
CA LYS A 22 -8.39 3.15 -16.49
C LYS A 22 -7.05 2.63 -15.96
N VAL A 23 -6.46 1.63 -16.63
CA VAL A 23 -5.14 1.09 -16.27
C VAL A 23 -4.06 2.18 -16.35
N ARG A 24 -4.06 3.00 -17.40
CA ARG A 24 -3.12 4.12 -17.52
C ARG A 24 -3.28 5.16 -16.42
N GLU A 25 -4.53 5.49 -16.06
CA GLU A 25 -4.82 6.45 -14.99
C GLU A 25 -4.33 5.94 -13.63
N GLU A 26 -4.58 4.67 -13.31
CA GLU A 26 -4.08 4.03 -12.08
C GLU A 26 -2.54 3.96 -12.04
N GLN A 27 -1.90 3.68 -13.18
CA GLN A 27 -0.44 3.70 -13.30
C GLN A 27 0.13 5.11 -13.16
N ALA A 28 -0.47 6.11 -13.82
CA ALA A 28 -0.06 7.49 -13.71
C ALA A 28 -0.18 7.99 -12.26
N GLU A 29 -1.24 7.60 -11.57
CA GLU A 29 -1.47 7.94 -10.18
C GLU A 29 -0.46 7.28 -9.24
N THR A 30 -0.17 6.00 -9.44
CA THR A 30 0.89 5.29 -8.69
C THR A 30 2.24 5.94 -8.91
N ARG A 31 2.54 6.32 -10.15
CA ARG A 31 3.79 7.00 -10.50
C ARG A 31 3.92 8.36 -9.82
N ARG A 32 2.85 9.17 -9.84
CA ARG A 32 2.82 10.49 -9.17
C ARG A 32 3.14 10.39 -7.68
N ARG A 33 2.56 9.40 -7.00
CA ARG A 33 2.83 9.16 -5.58
C ARG A 33 4.28 8.76 -5.34
N LEU A 34 4.75 7.71 -6.01
CA LEU A 34 6.10 7.18 -5.83
C LEU A 34 7.22 8.15 -6.24
N GLU A 35 6.99 9.01 -7.24
CA GLU A 35 7.96 10.00 -7.71
C GLU A 35 7.96 11.30 -6.89
N SER A 36 7.01 11.46 -5.95
CA SER A 36 6.99 12.62 -5.06
C SER A 36 8.21 12.60 -4.13
N PRO A 37 8.91 13.74 -3.94
CA PRO A 37 10.03 13.82 -3.00
C PRO A 37 9.61 13.35 -1.60
N LEU A 38 10.36 12.41 -1.02
CA LEU A 38 10.07 11.88 0.30
C LEU A 38 10.33 12.95 1.37
N CYS A 39 9.34 13.20 2.21
CA CYS A 39 9.41 14.11 3.34
C CYS A 39 9.00 13.37 4.63
N PHE A 40 9.97 13.10 5.50
CA PHE A 40 9.72 12.54 6.84
C PHE A 40 9.64 13.66 7.91
N ASP A 41 9.37 14.92 7.50
CA ASP A 41 9.26 16.08 8.41
C ASP A 41 7.88 16.18 9.09
N ASP A 42 6.97 15.23 8.83
CA ASP A 42 5.60 15.25 9.37
C ASP A 42 5.52 14.82 10.86
N GLY A 43 6.66 14.72 11.55
CA GLY A 43 6.75 14.28 12.95
C GLY A 43 7.15 12.82 13.15
N ILE A 44 7.36 12.05 12.07
CA ILE A 44 7.86 10.67 12.12
C ILE A 44 9.09 10.55 11.21
N THR A 45 10.21 10.17 11.80
CA THR A 45 11.45 9.87 11.06
C THR A 45 11.35 8.56 10.29
N GLN A 46 12.23 8.35 9.30
CA GLN A 46 12.30 7.08 8.58
C GLN A 46 12.62 5.90 9.52
N GLU A 47 13.48 6.10 10.52
CA GLU A 47 13.82 5.11 11.53
C GLU A 47 12.59 4.75 12.39
N GLU A 48 11.79 5.74 12.77
CA GLU A 48 10.56 5.52 13.53
C GLU A 48 9.50 4.81 12.69
N PHE A 49 9.34 5.19 11.43
CA PHE A 49 8.49 4.45 10.49
C PHE A 49 8.93 2.99 10.36
N SER A 50 10.23 2.74 10.17
CA SER A 50 10.78 1.38 10.11
C SER A 50 10.48 0.58 11.39
N ARG A 51 10.62 1.20 12.55
CA ARG A 51 10.28 0.60 13.85
C ARG A 51 8.79 0.24 13.95
N ILE A 52 7.89 1.13 13.49
CA ILE A 52 6.45 0.87 13.42
C ILE A 52 6.17 -0.35 12.53
N VAL A 53 6.77 -0.40 11.34
CA VAL A 53 6.61 -1.51 10.39
C VAL A 53 7.08 -2.83 11.00
N HIS A 54 8.27 -2.87 11.60
CA HIS A 54 8.78 -4.09 12.22
C HIS A 54 7.89 -4.57 13.37
N LYS A 55 7.40 -3.65 14.22
CA LYS A 55 6.46 -3.98 15.30
C LYS A 55 5.13 -4.56 14.77
N ALA A 56 4.62 -4.02 13.66
CA ALA A 56 3.41 -4.53 13.02
C ALA A 56 3.62 -5.93 12.42
N VAL A 57 4.72 -6.13 11.69
CA VAL A 57 5.04 -7.41 11.03
C VAL A 57 5.26 -8.54 12.04
N GLN A 58 5.84 -8.26 13.21
CA GLN A 58 6.01 -9.25 14.29
C GLN A 58 4.68 -9.85 14.79
N ARG A 59 3.55 -9.18 14.59
CA ARG A 59 2.21 -9.70 14.93
C ARG A 59 1.70 -10.75 13.93
N ALA A 60 2.37 -10.88 12.77
CA ALA A 60 2.00 -11.81 11.71
C ALA A 60 3.15 -12.83 11.47
N PRO A 61 3.14 -14.00 12.13
CA PRO A 61 4.24 -14.97 12.06
C PRO A 61 4.45 -15.60 10.68
N ARG A 62 3.51 -15.42 9.76
CA ARG A 62 3.58 -15.94 8.38
C ARG A 62 4.35 -15.03 7.42
N ILE A 63 4.91 -13.92 7.91
CA ILE A 63 5.78 -13.05 7.12
C ILE A 63 7.20 -13.61 7.15
N ILE A 64 7.70 -14.00 5.98
CA ILE A 64 9.04 -14.61 5.84
C ILE A 64 10.07 -13.61 5.31
N LYS A 65 9.64 -12.48 4.75
CA LYS A 65 10.51 -11.42 4.24
C LYS A 65 9.82 -10.07 4.34
N VAL A 66 10.59 -9.03 4.68
CA VAL A 66 10.16 -7.63 4.69
C VAL A 66 11.24 -6.75 4.05
N SER A 67 10.82 -5.77 3.24
CA SER A 67 11.66 -4.70 2.67
C SER A 67 10.94 -3.37 2.89
N ILE A 68 11.71 -2.33 3.17
CA ILE A 68 11.21 -0.97 3.38
C ILE A 68 12.02 -0.04 2.49
N GLU A 69 11.35 0.61 1.54
CA GLU A 69 11.95 1.55 0.58
C GLU A 69 11.18 2.88 0.66
N GLY A 70 11.75 3.87 1.36
CA GLY A 70 11.04 5.10 1.70
C GLY A 70 9.81 4.80 2.57
N MET A 71 8.63 5.21 2.08
CA MET A 71 7.33 4.96 2.73
C MET A 71 6.60 3.74 2.15
N VAL A 72 7.30 2.94 1.33
CA VAL A 72 6.75 1.72 0.73
C VAL A 72 7.27 0.50 1.47
N VAL A 73 6.35 -0.38 1.84
CA VAL A 73 6.64 -1.63 2.54
C VAL A 73 6.26 -2.80 1.65
N THR A 74 7.21 -3.68 1.40
CA THR A 74 6.96 -4.94 0.69
C THR A 74 7.22 -6.12 1.62
N PHE A 75 6.30 -7.08 1.67
CA PHE A 75 6.51 -8.32 2.42
C PHE A 75 6.03 -9.54 1.66
N THR A 76 6.68 -10.66 1.95
CA THR A 76 6.31 -11.98 1.43
C THR A 76 5.61 -12.77 2.52
N VAL A 77 4.40 -13.23 2.21
CA VAL A 77 3.55 -14.02 3.11
C VAL A 77 3.57 -15.48 2.66
N GLU A 78 3.79 -16.39 3.60
CA GLU A 78 3.66 -17.83 3.37
C GLU A 78 2.22 -18.30 3.62
N SER A 79 1.73 -19.26 2.82
CA SER A 79 0.42 -19.89 3.02
C SER A 79 0.36 -20.71 4.32
N ASN A 80 -0.83 -21.02 4.83
CA ASN A 80 -0.97 -21.83 6.04
C ASN A 80 -0.36 -23.24 5.87
N THR A 81 -0.31 -23.73 4.63
CA THR A 81 0.24 -25.05 4.30
C THR A 81 1.73 -25.02 4.01
N GLY A 82 2.35 -23.83 3.90
CA GLY A 82 3.74 -23.67 3.46
C GLY A 82 3.98 -23.95 1.97
N LEU A 83 2.92 -24.25 1.19
CA LEU A 83 3.06 -24.68 -0.21
C LEU A 83 3.10 -23.52 -1.21
N SER A 84 2.85 -22.30 -0.75
CA SER A 84 2.83 -21.12 -1.61
C SER A 84 3.21 -19.88 -0.84
N VAL A 85 3.79 -18.93 -1.55
CA VAL A 85 4.11 -17.60 -1.05
C VAL A 85 3.52 -16.57 -1.99
N TRP A 86 3.22 -15.39 -1.47
CA TRP A 86 2.82 -14.26 -2.30
C TRP A 86 3.38 -12.95 -1.76
N ASN A 87 3.48 -11.96 -2.63
CA ASN A 87 3.96 -10.65 -2.26
C ASN A 87 2.80 -9.71 -1.98
N THR A 88 3.07 -8.77 -1.10
CA THR A 88 2.18 -7.68 -0.76
C THR A 88 3.00 -6.42 -0.66
N THR A 89 2.49 -5.34 -1.24
CA THR A 89 3.06 -4.01 -1.17
C THR A 89 2.05 -3.07 -0.53
N ILE A 90 2.51 -2.30 0.45
CA ILE A 90 1.75 -1.23 1.08
C ILE A 90 2.51 0.06 0.87
N ASP A 91 1.90 0.97 0.15
CA ASP A 91 2.44 2.30 -0.14
C ASP A 91 1.81 3.31 0.81
N PHE A 92 2.59 3.89 1.72
CA PHE A 92 2.17 4.97 2.62
C PHE A 92 2.58 6.36 2.11
N ASN A 93 3.13 6.45 0.89
CA ASN A 93 3.56 7.71 0.31
C ASN A 93 2.35 8.53 -0.18
N ASP A 94 1.84 9.42 0.67
CA ASP A 94 0.78 10.37 0.30
C ASP A 94 1.42 11.64 -0.27
N TYR A 95 1.95 11.52 -1.49
CA TYR A 95 2.61 12.61 -2.23
C TYR A 95 3.78 13.27 -1.50
N GLY A 96 4.64 12.43 -0.91
CA GLY A 96 5.82 12.83 -0.16
C GLY A 96 5.61 12.84 1.33
N HIS A 97 4.37 12.70 1.82
CA HIS A 97 4.03 12.83 3.24
C HIS A 97 3.57 11.53 3.87
N LEU A 98 3.88 11.34 5.15
CA LEU A 98 3.47 10.18 5.93
C LEU A 98 2.20 10.48 6.74
N THR A 99 1.05 10.47 6.08
CA THR A 99 -0.25 10.84 6.69
C THR A 99 -1.01 9.67 7.34
N GLY A 100 -0.56 8.43 7.08
CA GLY A 100 -1.27 7.19 7.45
C GLY A 100 -2.27 6.70 6.40
N LYS A 101 -2.54 7.48 5.35
CA LYS A 101 -3.22 6.99 4.15
C LYS A 101 -2.32 5.99 3.42
N TYR A 102 -2.92 4.97 2.83
CA TYR A 102 -2.15 3.95 2.12
C TYR A 102 -2.86 3.35 0.91
N TRP A 103 -2.07 2.73 0.05
CA TRP A 103 -2.51 1.90 -1.05
C TRP A 103 -1.96 0.48 -0.88
N LEU A 104 -2.87 -0.49 -0.91
CA LEU A 104 -2.55 -1.90 -0.73
C LEU A 104 -2.61 -2.63 -2.07
N ASN A 105 -1.53 -3.33 -2.43
CA ASN A 105 -1.49 -4.28 -3.52
C ASN A 105 -1.05 -5.66 -3.00
N THR A 106 -1.78 -6.72 -3.34
CA THR A 106 -1.48 -8.09 -2.91
C THR A 106 -1.82 -9.07 -4.02
N ASP A 107 -0.97 -10.07 -4.24
CA ASP A 107 -1.27 -11.12 -5.20
C ASP A 107 -2.39 -12.05 -4.71
N ASN A 108 -2.72 -12.01 -3.41
CA ASN A 108 -3.77 -12.80 -2.79
C ASN A 108 -4.83 -11.91 -2.12
N GLN A 109 -5.93 -11.66 -2.82
CA GLN A 109 -7.05 -10.84 -2.36
C GLN A 109 -7.95 -11.53 -1.31
N GLN A 110 -7.85 -12.85 -1.17
CA GLN A 110 -8.65 -13.61 -0.19
C GLN A 110 -7.99 -13.62 1.19
N SER A 111 -6.72 -13.23 1.30
CA SER A 111 -6.00 -13.19 2.56
C SER A 111 -6.33 -11.92 3.34
N VAL A 112 -6.63 -12.08 4.64
CA VAL A 112 -6.84 -10.97 5.58
C VAL A 112 -5.54 -10.41 6.16
N ILE A 113 -4.41 -11.12 5.98
CA ILE A 113 -3.10 -10.73 6.53
C ILE A 113 -2.64 -9.38 5.98
N PRO A 114 -2.62 -9.14 4.64
CA PRO A 114 -2.26 -7.86 4.06
C PRO A 114 -2.98 -6.67 4.69
N GLN A 115 -4.31 -6.74 4.79
CA GLN A 115 -5.14 -5.67 5.34
C GLN A 115 -4.89 -5.45 6.84
N SER A 116 -4.63 -6.52 7.59
CA SER A 116 -4.36 -6.44 9.03
C SER A 116 -3.03 -5.75 9.31
N ILE A 117 -1.99 -6.10 8.54
CA ILE A 117 -0.68 -5.44 8.64
C ILE A 117 -0.78 -3.97 8.25
N ALA A 118 -1.47 -3.64 7.16
CA ALA A 118 -1.69 -2.25 6.74
C ALA A 118 -2.32 -1.42 7.86
N ARG A 119 -3.35 -1.97 8.51
CA ARG A 119 -4.03 -1.32 9.64
C ARG A 119 -3.10 -1.10 10.82
N TRP A 120 -2.31 -2.09 11.22
CA TRP A 120 -1.40 -1.95 12.36
C TRP A 120 -0.29 -0.93 12.10
N ILE A 121 0.20 -0.83 10.86
CA ILE A 121 1.18 0.20 10.49
C ILE A 121 0.51 1.58 10.54
N GLN A 122 -0.69 1.72 9.96
CA GLN A 122 -1.47 2.95 10.01
C GLN A 122 -1.73 3.41 11.45
N GLU A 123 -2.13 2.49 12.33
CA GLU A 123 -2.31 2.76 13.76
C GLU A 123 -1.02 3.32 14.38
N GLY A 124 0.13 2.69 14.12
CA GLY A 124 1.42 3.16 14.63
C GLY A 124 1.85 4.52 14.06
N ILE A 125 1.53 4.81 12.79
CA ILE A 125 1.75 6.13 12.19
C ILE A 125 0.88 7.16 12.91
N HIS A 126 -0.42 6.91 13.05
CA HIS A 126 -1.31 7.86 13.73
C HIS A 126 -0.91 8.10 15.20
N GLU A 127 -0.43 7.07 15.90
CA GLU A 127 0.13 7.22 17.26
C GLU A 127 1.39 8.10 17.27
N GLY A 128 2.30 7.93 16.29
CA GLY A 128 3.53 8.72 16.19
C GLY A 128 3.31 10.17 15.77
N LEU A 129 2.27 10.45 14.98
CA LEU A 129 1.91 11.81 14.55
C LEU A 129 1.22 12.63 15.64
N GLN A 130 0.75 12.01 16.73
CA GLN A 130 0.14 12.75 17.82
C GLN A 130 1.21 13.48 18.65
N PRO A 131 1.07 14.80 18.92
CA PRO A 131 1.97 15.50 19.81
C PRO A 131 1.94 14.84 21.19
N SER A 132 3.10 14.63 21.79
CA SER A 132 3.24 13.94 23.08
C SER A 132 2.53 14.72 24.20
N VAL A 133 1.26 14.40 24.46
CA VAL A 133 0.44 15.01 25.53
C VAL A 133 1.00 14.77 26.95
N ASN A 134 2.08 14.00 27.11
CA ASN A 134 2.55 13.51 28.41
C ASN A 134 3.91 14.04 28.91
N ALA A 135 4.53 15.04 28.26
CA ALA A 135 5.80 15.57 28.74
C ALA A 135 5.69 16.48 29.98
N ASP A 136 4.53 17.11 30.20
CA ASP A 136 4.35 18.12 31.26
C ASP A 136 3.67 17.62 32.55
N GLN A 137 3.30 16.34 32.65
CA GLN A 137 2.61 15.79 33.84
C GLN A 137 3.54 15.05 34.81
N ARG A 138 4.86 15.26 34.73
CA ARG A 138 5.86 14.66 35.63
C ARG A 138 6.83 15.67 36.24
N ALA A 139 6.39 16.92 36.44
CA ALA A 139 7.10 17.93 37.22
C ALA A 139 6.45 18.10 38.59
#